data_AF-A0A0F8X4K7-F1
#
_entry.id   AF-A0A0F8X4K7-F1
#
_cell.length_a   1.000
_cell.length_b   1.000
_cell.length_c   1.000
_cell.angle_alpha   90.00
_cell.angle_beta   90.00
_cell.angle_gamma   90.00
#
_symmetry.space_group_name_H-M   'P 1'
#
loop_
_entity.id
_entity.type
_entity.pdbx_description
1 polymer ?
#
loop_
_entity_poly.entity_id
_entity_poly.type
_entity_poly.pdbx_seq_one_letter_code
_entity_poly.pdbx_strand_id
1 'polypeptide(L)'
;RKDDVVLLKFDSSGKLEMYKTWGGYDIEYAHCLTIDSSDNIYIAGGTFSYGNGVSDMFLIKNLHLLRSSSIKAIPGFRFIVISSIIILTYLILMELTRKKMRLKN
;
A
#
# COMPACT_ATOMS: atom_id res chain seq x y z
N ARG A 1 22.24 -23.38 11.43
CA ARG A 1 22.34 -22.01 10.88
C ARG A 1 20.99 -21.76 10.25
N LYS A 2 20.32 -20.65 10.58
CA LYS A 2 18.96 -20.36 10.10
C LYS A 2 19.08 -19.28 9.04
N ASP A 3 18.56 -19.55 7.84
CA ASP A 3 18.58 -18.60 6.73
C ASP A 3 17.14 -18.36 6.27
N ASP A 4 16.69 -17.10 6.30
CA ASP A 4 15.37 -16.69 5.80
C ASP A 4 15.53 -16.15 4.35
N VAL A 5 14.44 -16.16 3.57
CA VAL A 5 14.40 -15.52 2.25
C VAL A 5 14.18 -14.02 2.41
N VAL A 6 15.01 -13.22 1.74
CA VAL A 6 14.86 -11.76 1.67
C VAL A 6 14.53 -11.31 0.24
N LEU A 7 13.50 -10.47 0.13
CA LEU A 7 13.15 -9.76 -1.09
C LEU A 7 13.49 -8.28 -0.92
N LEU A 8 14.31 -7.74 -1.82
CA LEU A 8 14.65 -6.33 -1.89
C LEU A 8 14.16 -5.75 -3.21
N LYS A 9 13.61 -4.53 -3.17
CA LYS A 9 13.27 -3.74 -4.35
C LYS A 9 13.94 -2.38 -4.26
N PHE A 10 14.61 -2.00 -5.33
CA PHE A 10 15.28 -0.70 -5.47
C PHE A 10 14.61 0.11 -6.58
N ASP A 11 14.67 1.43 -6.47
CA ASP A 11 14.28 2.33 -7.55
C ASP A 11 15.37 2.42 -8.62
N SER A 12 15.08 3.14 -9.70
CA SER A 12 16.02 3.37 -10.80
C SER A 12 17.32 4.09 -10.40
N SER A 13 17.35 4.75 -9.24
CA SER A 13 18.54 5.40 -8.67
C SER A 13 19.33 4.50 -7.72
N GLY A 14 18.87 3.26 -7.51
CA GLY A 14 19.49 2.31 -6.58
C GLY A 14 19.08 2.51 -5.12
N LYS A 15 18.07 3.33 -4.84
CA LYS A 15 17.55 3.52 -3.47
C LYS A 15 16.58 2.41 -3.12
N LEU A 16 16.72 1.83 -1.93
CA LEU A 16 15.82 0.80 -1.42
C LEU A 16 14.39 1.36 -1.25
N GLU A 17 13.43 0.80 -1.99
CA GLU A 17 12.01 1.15 -1.89
C GLU A 17 11.24 0.21 -0.97
N MET A 18 11.64 -1.07 -0.95
CA MET A 18 10.97 -2.10 -0.18
C MET A 18 11.96 -3.20 0.20
N TYR A 19 11.79 -3.73 1.41
CA TYR A 19 12.33 -5.03 1.76
C TYR A 19 11.25 -5.86 2.45
N LYS A 20 11.29 -7.17 2.27
CA LYS A 20 10.44 -8.12 2.98
C LYS A 20 11.23 -9.38 3.26
N THR A 21 11.09 -9.92 4.46
CA THR A 21 11.65 -11.21 4.83
C THR A 21 10.53 -12.23 4.96
N TRP A 22 10.83 -13.47 4.63
CA TRP A 22 9.96 -14.61 4.83
C TRP A 22 10.79 -15.81 5.26
N GLY A 23 10.36 -16.46 6.34
CA GLY A 23 11.01 -17.64 6.86
C GLY A 23 10.41 -18.06 8.20
N GLY A 24 10.88 -19.19 8.73
CA GLY A 24 10.27 -19.89 9.86
C GLY A 24 11.24 -20.34 10.94
N TYR A 25 11.17 -21.60 11.34
CA TYR A 25 12.00 -22.15 12.42
C TYR A 25 13.35 -22.71 11.94
N ASP A 26 13.48 -22.98 10.65
CA ASP A 26 14.65 -23.56 9.98
C ASP A 26 14.97 -22.78 8.68
N ILE A 27 15.64 -23.41 7.73
CA ILE A 27 16.18 -22.75 6.53
C ILE A 27 15.18 -22.65 5.38
N GLU A 28 15.19 -21.51 4.69
CA GLU A 28 14.48 -21.27 3.45
C GLU A 28 15.44 -20.83 2.32
N TYR A 29 15.23 -21.38 1.12
CA TYR A 29 15.99 -21.01 -0.07
C TYR A 29 15.05 -20.60 -1.20
N ALA A 30 15.29 -19.43 -1.80
CA ALA A 30 14.60 -19.01 -3.02
C ALA A 30 15.37 -19.49 -4.25
N HIS A 31 14.68 -20.19 -5.17
CA HIS A 31 15.28 -20.72 -6.39
C HIS A 31 14.88 -19.93 -7.64
N CYS A 32 13.69 -19.34 -7.66
CA CYS A 32 13.26 -18.51 -8.77
C CYS A 32 12.42 -17.31 -8.31
N LEU A 33 12.46 -16.26 -9.13
CA LEU A 33 11.66 -15.05 -8.97
C LEU A 33 11.13 -14.64 -10.34
N THR A 34 9.83 -14.35 -10.44
CA THR A 34 9.22 -13.76 -11.63
C THR A 34 8.25 -12.65 -11.26
N ILE A 35 7.97 -11.78 -12.21
CA ILE A 35 7.04 -10.66 -12.07
C ILE A 35 6.04 -10.73 -13.21
N ASP A 36 4.75 -10.66 -12.89
CA ASP A 36 3.70 -10.62 -13.92
C ASP A 36 3.44 -9.19 -14.43
N SER A 37 2.59 -9.05 -15.44
CA SER A 37 2.22 -7.75 -16.01
C SER A 37 1.44 -6.84 -15.05
N SER A 38 1.07 -7.34 -13.87
CA SER A 38 0.37 -6.59 -12.82
C SER A 38 1.31 -6.23 -11.66
N ASP A 39 2.63 -6.34 -11.85
CA ASP A 39 3.67 -6.12 -10.84
C ASP A 39 3.56 -7.06 -9.61
N ASN A 40 2.89 -8.20 -9.73
CA ASN A 40 2.94 -9.22 -8.68
C ASN A 40 4.28 -9.94 -8.72
N ILE A 41 4.92 -10.03 -7.56
CA ILE A 41 6.19 -10.74 -7.41
C ILE A 41 5.88 -12.17 -6.95
N TYR A 42 6.37 -13.15 -7.70
CA TYR A 42 6.26 -14.57 -7.38
C TYR A 42 7.65 -15.11 -7.08
N ILE A 43 7.81 -15.73 -5.92
CA ILE A 43 9.07 -16.37 -5.50
C ILE A 43 8.77 -17.83 -5.21
N ALA A 44 9.50 -18.75 -5.84
CA ALA A 44 9.42 -20.17 -5.52
C ALA A 44 10.76 -20.69 -4.99
N GLY A 45 10.67 -21.67 -4.10
CA GLY A 45 11.83 -22.14 -3.36
C GLY A 45 11.55 -23.35 -2.49
N GLY A 46 12.57 -23.77 -1.74
CA GLY A 46 12.49 -24.82 -0.74
C GLY A 46 12.40 -24.25 0.67
N THR A 47 11.65 -24.90 1.54
CA THR A 47 11.50 -24.55 2.95
C THR A 47 11.72 -25.79 3.81
N PHE A 48 12.47 -25.64 4.89
CA PHE A 48 12.59 -26.63 5.96
C PHE A 48 11.68 -26.28 7.15
N SER A 49 11.08 -25.07 7.15
CA SER A 49 10.20 -24.60 8.22
C SER A 49 8.72 -24.91 8.09
N TYR A 50 8.26 -25.43 6.95
CA TYR A 50 6.82 -25.55 6.68
C TYR A 50 6.58 -26.86 5.93
N GLY A 51 5.43 -27.48 6.19
CA GLY A 51 5.06 -28.77 5.62
C GLY A 51 5.40 -29.94 6.55
N ASN A 52 5.23 -31.16 6.03
CA ASN A 52 5.39 -32.41 6.78
C ASN A 52 6.65 -33.20 6.34
N GLY A 53 7.39 -32.69 5.35
CA GLY A 53 8.60 -33.31 4.83
C GLY A 53 9.88 -32.74 5.43
N VAL A 54 11.03 -33.27 5.00
CA VAL A 54 12.35 -32.71 5.35
C VAL A 54 12.61 -31.42 4.57
N SER A 55 12.09 -31.30 3.34
CA SER A 55 12.10 -30.06 2.57
C SER A 55 10.84 -30.03 1.72
N ASP A 56 10.11 -28.92 1.77
CA ASP A 56 8.87 -28.69 1.04
C ASP A 56 9.01 -27.50 0.08
N MET A 57 8.15 -27.44 -0.94
CA MET A 57 8.13 -26.34 -1.90
C MET A 57 7.21 -25.22 -1.40
N PHE A 58 7.66 -23.97 -1.52
CA PHE A 58 6.81 -22.80 -1.28
C PHE A 58 6.64 -21.95 -2.54
N LEU A 59 5.52 -21.21 -2.59
CA LEU A 59 5.29 -20.11 -3.53
C LEU A 59 4.81 -18.88 -2.75
N ILE A 60 5.59 -17.81 -2.78
CA ILE A 60 5.21 -16.52 -2.20
C ILE A 60 4.68 -15.65 -3.33
N LYS A 61 3.42 -15.22 -3.21
CA LYS A 61 2.86 -14.12 -3.99
C LYS A 61 2.90 -12.86 -3.14
N ASN A 62 3.69 -11.87 -3.54
CA ASN A 62 3.60 -10.54 -2.98
C ASN A 62 2.80 -9.67 -3.94
N LEU A 63 1.56 -9.39 -3.56
CA LEU A 63 0.71 -8.43 -4.26
C LEU A 63 1.35 -7.05 -4.07
N HIS A 64 1.85 -6.47 -5.16
CA HIS A 64 1.99 -5.03 -5.19
C HIS A 64 0.56 -4.49 -5.20
N LEU A 65 -0.02 -4.27 -4.01
CA LEU A 65 -1.14 -3.36 -3.89
C LEU A 65 -0.57 -2.08 -4.46
N LEU A 66 -0.96 -1.76 -5.70
CA LEU A 66 -0.63 -0.52 -6.38
C LEU A 66 -0.72 0.55 -5.30
N ARG A 67 0.44 1.02 -4.83
CA ARG A 67 0.47 2.19 -3.98
C ARG A 67 0.16 3.29 -4.98
N SER A 68 -1.15 3.49 -5.13
CA SER A 68 -1.85 4.26 -6.13
C SER A 68 -0.92 5.18 -6.89
N SER A 69 -0.80 4.94 -8.20
CA SER A 69 -0.36 5.94 -9.14
C SER A 69 -0.97 7.30 -8.75
N SER A 70 -0.08 8.20 -8.30
CA SER A 70 -0.29 9.65 -8.39
C SER A 70 -1.29 10.33 -7.44
N ILE A 71 -1.41 9.90 -6.18
CA ILE A 71 -1.76 10.86 -5.11
C ILE A 71 -0.84 10.65 -3.92
N LYS A 72 0.40 11.16 -4.01
CA LYS A 72 1.09 11.60 -2.80
C LYS A 72 0.15 12.61 -2.15
N ALA A 73 -0.37 12.32 -0.97
CA ALA A 73 -1.17 13.29 -0.22
C ALA A 73 -0.39 14.61 -0.21
N ILE A 74 -0.84 15.60 -0.98
CA ILE A 74 -0.24 16.92 -0.97
C ILE A 74 -0.47 17.42 0.45
N PRO A 75 0.58 17.66 1.27
CA PRO A 75 0.40 18.22 2.60
C PRO A 75 -0.40 19.53 2.45
N GLY A 76 -1.57 19.62 3.08
CA GLY A 76 -2.47 20.78 2.91
C GLY A 76 -3.70 20.56 2.03
N PHE A 77 -3.72 19.59 1.11
CA PHE A 77 -4.88 19.39 0.21
C PHE A 77 -6.16 19.01 0.97
N ARG A 78 -6.04 18.17 2.01
CA ARG A 78 -7.18 17.85 2.89
C ARG A 78 -7.70 19.09 3.63
N PHE A 79 -6.83 20.03 3.99
CA PHE A 79 -7.24 21.27 4.68
C PHE A 79 -7.95 22.25 3.75
N ILE A 80 -7.49 22.40 2.50
CA ILE A 80 -8.13 23.26 1.49
C ILE A 80 -9.53 22.74 1.14
N VAL A 81 -9.66 21.42 0.95
CA VAL A 81 -10.97 20.81 0.66
C VAL A 81 -11.91 20.97 1.85
N ILE A 82 -11.46 20.68 3.08
CA ILE A 82 -12.28 20.85 4.28
C ILE A 82 -12.68 22.32 4.49
N SER A 83 -11.76 23.28 4.31
CA SER A 83 -12.06 24.71 4.48
C SER A 83 -13.06 25.21 3.44
N SER A 84 -12.96 24.75 2.18
CA SER A 84 -13.92 25.12 1.13
C SER A 84 -15.35 24.65 1.42
N ILE A 85 -15.51 23.45 1.98
CA ILE A 85 -16.81 22.90 2.37
C ILE A 85 -17.42 23.72 3.52
N ILE A 86 -16.61 24.11 4.51
CA ILE A 86 -17.06 24.94 5.64
C ILE A 86 -17.55 26.30 5.15
N ILE A 87 -16.79 26.97 4.28
CA ILE A 87 -17.16 28.27 3.70
C ILE A 87 -18.47 28.17 2.92
N LEU A 88 -18.61 27.14 2.07
CA LEU A 88 -19.82 26.93 1.28
C LEU A 88 -21.04 26.71 2.18
N THR A 89 -20.90 25.89 3.23
CA THR A 89 -21.96 25.64 4.20
C THR A 89 -22.41 26.94 4.88
N TYR A 90 -21.47 27.79 5.28
CA TYR A 90 -21.77 29.08 5.90
C TYR A 90 -22.50 30.03 4.93
N LEU A 91 -22.06 30.11 3.67
CA LEU A 91 -22.72 30.92 2.63
C LEU A 91 -24.17 30.48 2.40
N ILE A 92 -24.41 29.16 2.34
CA ILE A 92 -25.76 28.60 2.20
C ILE A 92 -26.63 28.98 3.40
N LEU A 93 -26.12 28.84 4.62
CA LEU A 93 -26.85 29.20 5.84
C LEU A 93 -27.20 30.69 5.88
N MET A 94 -26.27 31.56 5.46
CA MET A 94 -26.54 33.00 5.35
C MET A 94 -27.65 33.30 4.34
N GLU A 95 -27.62 32.67 3.16
CA GLU A 95 -28.63 32.88 2.13
C GLU A 95 -30.01 32.39 2.58
N LEU A 96 -30.08 31.23 3.25
CA LEU A 96 -31.32 30.71 3.84
C LEU A 96 -31.86 31.65 4.93
N THR A 97 -30.98 32.21 5.76
CA THR A 97 -31.38 33.16 6.80
C THR A 97 -31.90 34.46 6.20
N ARG A 98 -31.23 34.99 5.15
CA ARG A 98 -31.69 36.16 4.39
C ARG A 98 -33.05 35.94 3.76
N LYS A 99 -33.27 34.79 3.11
CA LYS A 99 -34.55 34.40 2.52
C LYS A 99 -35.66 34.30 3.58
N LYS A 100 -35.37 33.70 4.73
CA LYS A 100 -36.31 33.60 5.86
C LYS A 100 -36.72 34.97 6.42
N MET A 101 -35.80 35.94 6.46
CA MET A 101 -36.11 37.31 6.88
C MET A 101 -36.97 38.05 5.84
N ARG A 102 -36.69 37.88 4.54
CA ARG A 102 -37.52 38.45 3.45
C ARG A 102 -38.94 37.88 3.40
N LEU A 103 -39.17 36.66 3.87
CA LEU A 103 -40.49 36.03 3.94
C LEU A 103 -41.30 36.44 5.17
N LYS A 104 -40.66 37.04 6.18
CA LYS A 104 -41.29 37.50 7.43
C LYS A 104 -41.65 38.99 7.43
N ASN A 105 -41.13 39.75 6.46
CA ASN A 105 -41.46 41.14 6.20
C ASN A 105 -42.47 41.20 5.05
#